data_AF-K7U5G0-F1
#
_entry.id   AF-K7U5G0-F1
#
_cell.length_a   1.000
_cell.length_b   1.000
_cell.length_c   1.000
_cell.angle_alpha   90.00
_cell.angle_beta   90.00
_cell.angle_gamma   90.00
#
_symmetry.space_group_name_H-M   'P 1'
#
loop_
_entity.id
_entity.type
_entity.pdbx_description
1 polymer ?
#
loop_
_entity_poly.entity_id
_entity_poly.type
_entity_poly.pdbx_seq_one_letter_code
_entity_poly.pdbx_strand_id
1 'polypeptide(L)'
;MVASKAAPFDEVSSVEAGAYGGRDDDGRPRRTGTVWTASAHIITAVIGSGVLSLAWAIAQLGWAAGPAVMLLFAVVIYYTSTLLAECYRSGDPVAGKRNYTYMDAVRASLGGAKVRLCGAIQYANLFGVAIGYTIAASISMLAIKRADCFHAKGHKHACRSSSNPYMILFGVAEVVFSQIPDFDQIWWLSIVAAVMSFTYATIGLVLGIMQTVANGGFQGSLTGISIGAGVTPTEKVWRSLQAFGNIAFAYSYSIILIEIQDTVKAPPPSEAKVMKRATMVSVATTTVFYMLCGCMGYAAFGDAAPDNLLTGFGFYEPFWLLDIANVAIVVHLVGAYQVFCQPLFAFVEKWAAATWPDSAFIAREFRVGPFALSLFRLTWRTAFVCLTTVAAMLLPFFGDVVGLLGAVSFWPLTVYFPIEMYVVQRAVRRWSTHWICLQMLSAACLLVSVAAAAGSIADVIGALKVYRPFSG
;
A
#
# COMPACT_ATOMS: atom_id res chain seq x y z
N MET A 1 29.46 69.01 4.92
CA MET A 1 28.59 68.22 4.02
C MET A 1 28.98 66.75 4.16
N VAL A 2 27.97 65.89 4.11
CA VAL A 2 27.88 64.50 4.59
C VAL A 2 29.12 63.63 4.29
N ALA A 3 29.58 62.93 5.33
CA ALA A 3 30.53 61.83 5.25
C ALA A 3 29.84 60.59 4.65
N SER A 4 30.40 60.06 3.55
CA SER A 4 30.11 58.71 3.08
C SER A 4 31.46 58.01 2.88
N LYS A 5 31.87 57.24 3.89
CA LYS A 5 32.98 56.29 3.77
C LYS A 5 32.41 55.01 3.18
N ALA A 6 32.72 54.76 1.91
CA ALA A 6 32.59 53.44 1.32
C ALA A 6 33.66 52.54 1.94
N ALA A 7 33.21 51.48 2.63
CA ALA A 7 34.05 50.35 3.03
C ALA A 7 33.58 49.10 2.27
N PRO A 8 34.49 48.15 2.00
CA PRO A 8 34.39 47.27 0.83
C PRO A 8 33.51 46.06 1.07
N PHE A 9 33.01 45.50 -0.03
CA PHE A 9 32.34 44.22 -0.11
C PHE A 9 33.29 43.09 0.32
N ASP A 10 33.32 42.82 1.63
CA ASP A 10 33.92 41.60 2.15
C ASP A 10 32.97 40.41 1.91
N GLU A 11 33.59 39.33 1.48
CA GLU A 11 33.05 38.02 1.17
C GLU A 11 32.25 37.43 2.35
N VAL A 12 30.94 37.66 2.41
CA VAL A 12 30.03 36.99 3.35
C VAL A 12 29.07 36.07 2.59
N SER A 13 29.58 35.17 1.76
CA SER A 13 28.75 34.12 1.14
C SER A 13 29.33 32.70 1.19
N SER A 14 30.46 32.48 1.85
CA SER A 14 31.01 31.12 2.05
C SER A 14 30.94 30.60 3.49
N VAL A 15 30.64 31.45 4.48
CA VAL A 15 30.63 31.05 5.90
C VAL A 15 29.30 30.38 6.33
N GLU A 16 28.18 30.62 5.64
CA GLU A 16 26.90 30.00 6.01
C GLU A 16 26.77 28.52 5.60
N ALA A 17 27.63 28.01 4.72
CA ALA A 17 27.62 26.60 4.33
C ALA A 17 28.18 25.66 5.41
N GLY A 18 28.88 26.18 6.43
CA GLY A 18 29.55 25.38 7.47
C GLY A 18 28.76 25.18 8.77
N ALA A 19 27.74 26.00 9.07
CA ALA A 19 27.15 26.06 10.41
C ALA A 19 26.05 25.00 10.69
N TYR A 20 25.44 24.40 9.66
CA TYR A 20 24.42 23.34 9.81
C TYR A 20 25.00 21.93 9.54
N GLY A 21 26.10 21.57 10.22
CA GLY A 21 26.91 20.35 9.99
C GLY A 21 26.22 18.97 10.13
N GLY A 22 24.89 18.88 10.11
CA GLY A 22 24.15 17.62 10.11
C GLY A 22 22.62 17.76 10.11
N ARG A 23 22.07 18.94 9.81
CA ARG A 23 20.63 19.23 9.90
C ARG A 23 20.08 19.83 8.61
N ASP A 24 18.81 19.60 8.35
CA ASP A 24 18.05 20.20 7.24
C ASP A 24 17.52 21.61 7.63
N ASP A 25 16.88 22.29 6.66
CA ASP A 25 16.30 23.64 6.79
C ASP A 25 15.18 23.77 7.84
N ASP A 26 14.57 22.66 8.25
CA ASP A 26 13.60 22.58 9.33
C ASP A 26 14.22 22.30 10.71
N GLY A 27 15.56 22.23 10.79
CA GLY A 27 16.31 21.95 12.00
C GLY A 27 16.31 20.48 12.44
N ARG A 28 15.75 19.57 11.65
CA ARG A 28 15.77 18.11 11.90
C ARG A 28 17.06 17.46 11.40
N PRO A 29 17.40 16.24 11.86
CA PRO A 29 18.52 15.47 11.31
C PRO A 29 18.44 15.39 9.78
N ARG A 30 19.61 15.47 9.13
CA ARG A 30 19.71 15.50 7.67
C ARG A 30 19.12 14.24 7.04
N ARG A 31 18.16 14.42 6.14
CA ARG A 31 17.57 13.35 5.33
C ARG A 31 18.52 12.90 4.22
N THR A 32 18.52 11.61 3.90
CA THR A 32 19.47 10.99 2.95
C THR A 32 18.80 10.28 1.78
N GLY A 33 17.46 10.24 1.75
CA GLY A 33 16.70 9.53 0.72
C GLY A 33 16.95 10.08 -0.69
N THR A 34 16.90 9.18 -1.66
CA THR A 34 17.15 9.44 -3.08
C THR A 34 15.96 8.98 -3.93
N VAL A 35 16.02 9.19 -5.25
CA VAL A 35 15.05 8.59 -6.18
C VAL A 35 14.95 7.08 -5.97
N TRP A 36 16.08 6.39 -5.77
CA TRP A 36 16.12 4.94 -5.64
C TRP A 36 15.50 4.43 -4.34
N THR A 37 15.80 5.06 -3.19
CA THR A 37 15.21 4.65 -1.91
C THR A 37 13.72 4.97 -1.88
N ALA A 38 13.31 6.14 -2.40
CA ALA A 38 11.90 6.49 -2.52
C ALA A 38 11.16 5.52 -3.45
N SER A 39 11.73 5.18 -4.61
CA SER A 39 11.17 4.18 -5.51
C SER A 39 11.08 2.81 -4.86
N ALA A 40 12.09 2.38 -4.09
CA ALA A 40 12.04 1.12 -3.35
C ALA A 40 10.89 1.11 -2.34
N HIS A 41 10.69 2.19 -1.56
CA HIS A 41 9.55 2.27 -0.63
C HIS A 41 8.20 2.20 -1.35
N ILE A 42 8.04 2.93 -2.47
CA ILE A 42 6.80 2.88 -3.26
C ILE A 42 6.59 1.48 -3.84
N ILE A 43 7.61 0.89 -4.45
CA ILE A 43 7.52 -0.46 -5.05
C ILE A 43 7.20 -1.50 -3.97
N THR A 44 7.83 -1.45 -2.81
CA THR A 44 7.52 -2.33 -1.67
C THR A 44 6.08 -2.13 -1.19
N ALA A 45 5.58 -0.89 -1.16
CA ALA A 45 4.21 -0.64 -0.73
C ALA A 45 3.17 -1.15 -1.75
N VAL A 46 3.49 -1.02 -3.03
CA VAL A 46 2.58 -1.31 -4.14
C VAL A 46 2.66 -2.79 -4.51
N ILE A 47 3.83 -3.28 -4.96
CA ILE A 47 4.09 -4.69 -5.31
C ILE A 47 4.14 -5.55 -4.04
N GLY A 48 2.97 -5.71 -3.42
CA GLY A 48 2.71 -6.52 -2.24
C GLY A 48 1.50 -7.42 -2.45
N SER A 49 0.64 -7.55 -1.45
CA SER A 49 -0.55 -8.41 -1.54
C SER A 49 -1.47 -8.04 -2.73
N GLY A 50 -1.52 -6.76 -3.12
CA GLY A 50 -2.36 -6.28 -4.21
C GLY A 50 -2.13 -6.95 -5.57
N VAL A 51 -0.88 -7.32 -5.91
CA VAL A 51 -0.60 -7.99 -7.20
C VAL A 51 -1.24 -9.38 -7.29
N LEU A 52 -1.45 -10.03 -6.14
CA LEU A 52 -1.94 -11.41 -6.06
C LEU A 52 -3.41 -11.51 -6.48
N SER A 53 -4.20 -10.46 -6.29
CA SER A 53 -5.63 -10.42 -6.65
C SER A 53 -5.90 -9.90 -8.07
N LEU A 54 -4.87 -9.46 -8.79
CA LEU A 54 -5.05 -8.89 -10.13
C LEU A 54 -5.48 -9.93 -11.17
N ALA A 55 -5.01 -11.18 -11.06
CA ALA A 55 -5.43 -12.25 -11.95
C ALA A 55 -6.94 -12.50 -11.84
N TRP A 56 -7.45 -12.57 -10.61
CA TRP A 56 -8.88 -12.65 -10.35
C TRP A 56 -9.64 -11.40 -10.81
N ALA A 57 -9.09 -10.20 -10.58
CA ALA A 57 -9.75 -8.95 -10.99
C ALA A 57 -9.89 -8.86 -12.52
N ILE A 58 -8.87 -9.26 -13.28
CA ILE A 58 -8.98 -9.39 -14.74
C ILE A 58 -9.99 -10.49 -15.10
N ALA A 59 -10.03 -11.61 -14.37
CA ALA A 59 -11.03 -12.65 -14.65
C ALA A 59 -12.48 -12.19 -14.50
N GLN A 60 -12.75 -11.25 -13.59
CA GLN A 60 -14.09 -10.67 -13.47
C GLN A 60 -14.42 -9.70 -14.62
N LEU A 61 -13.42 -8.98 -15.12
CA LEU A 61 -13.59 -7.92 -16.13
C LEU A 61 -13.39 -8.40 -17.59
N GLY A 62 -12.60 -9.45 -17.80
CA GLY A 62 -12.21 -9.98 -19.10
C GLY A 62 -11.02 -9.30 -19.76
N TRP A 63 -10.62 -9.86 -20.91
CA TRP A 63 -9.51 -9.36 -21.71
C TRP A 63 -9.69 -7.93 -22.24
N ALA A 64 -10.92 -7.47 -22.44
CA ALA A 64 -11.17 -6.10 -22.88
C ALA A 64 -11.04 -5.09 -21.72
N ALA A 65 -11.88 -5.25 -20.69
CA ALA A 65 -11.98 -4.25 -19.63
C ALA A 65 -10.86 -4.39 -18.59
N GLY A 66 -10.39 -5.59 -18.27
CA GLY A 66 -9.39 -5.81 -17.22
C GLY A 66 -8.09 -5.03 -17.46
N PRO A 67 -7.34 -5.33 -18.54
CA PRO A 67 -6.13 -4.60 -18.91
C PRO A 67 -6.34 -3.08 -19.06
N ALA A 68 -7.46 -2.67 -19.67
CA ALA A 68 -7.77 -1.25 -19.88
C ALA A 68 -8.00 -0.51 -18.56
N VAL A 69 -8.72 -1.10 -17.62
CA VAL A 69 -8.95 -0.55 -16.28
C VAL A 69 -7.64 -0.49 -15.50
N MET A 70 -6.79 -1.51 -15.57
CA MET A 70 -5.49 -1.46 -14.90
C MET A 70 -4.60 -0.31 -15.39
N LEU A 71 -4.56 -0.08 -16.71
CA LEU A 71 -3.84 1.06 -17.29
C LEU A 71 -4.47 2.40 -16.90
N LEU A 72 -5.80 2.48 -16.85
CA LEU A 72 -6.50 3.68 -16.38
C LEU A 72 -6.13 4.02 -14.94
N PHE A 73 -6.17 3.04 -14.03
CA PHE A 73 -5.77 3.23 -12.63
C PHE A 73 -4.30 3.63 -12.51
N ALA A 74 -3.40 3.05 -13.32
CA ALA A 74 -1.99 3.43 -13.38
C ALA A 74 -1.79 4.91 -13.80
N VAL A 75 -2.55 5.38 -14.79
CA VAL A 75 -2.50 6.79 -15.22
C VAL A 75 -3.04 7.72 -14.13
N VAL A 76 -4.17 7.35 -13.49
CA VAL A 76 -4.77 8.15 -12.42
C VAL A 76 -3.82 8.25 -11.23
N ILE A 77 -3.29 7.13 -10.73
CA ILE A 77 -2.36 7.13 -9.58
C ILE A 77 -1.09 7.92 -9.89
N TYR A 78 -0.52 7.78 -11.09
CA TYR A 78 0.65 8.54 -11.49
C TYR A 78 0.36 10.03 -11.45
N TYR A 79 -0.74 10.45 -12.07
CA TYR A 79 -1.13 11.85 -12.13
C TYR A 79 -1.40 12.42 -10.74
N THR A 80 -2.27 11.80 -9.93
CA THR A 80 -2.62 12.33 -8.61
C THR A 80 -1.46 12.28 -7.63
N SER A 81 -0.57 11.29 -7.72
CA SER A 81 0.66 11.23 -6.92
C SER A 81 1.63 12.35 -7.30
N THR A 82 1.69 12.75 -8.57
CA THR A 82 2.51 13.91 -8.96
C THR A 82 1.96 15.23 -8.41
N LEU A 83 0.63 15.37 -8.32
CA LEU A 83 -0.01 16.51 -7.66
C LEU A 83 0.27 16.51 -6.15
N LEU A 84 0.15 15.34 -5.51
CA LEU A 84 0.42 15.17 -4.08
C LEU A 84 1.88 15.50 -3.75
N ALA A 85 2.83 15.05 -4.58
CA ALA A 85 4.25 15.33 -4.40
C ALA A 85 4.57 16.83 -4.44
N GLU A 86 3.80 17.63 -5.18
CA GLU A 86 3.92 19.09 -5.16
C GLU A 86 3.38 19.72 -3.88
N CYS A 87 2.46 19.05 -3.18
CA CYS A 87 1.82 19.56 -1.98
C CYS A 87 2.63 19.37 -0.69
N TYR A 88 3.83 18.78 -0.79
CA TYR A 88 4.70 18.48 0.35
C TYR A 88 5.13 19.74 1.12
N ARG A 89 5.52 20.81 0.42
CA ARG A 89 5.84 22.11 1.03
C ARG A 89 4.65 23.05 0.93
N SER A 90 4.35 23.76 2.01
CA SER A 90 3.28 24.77 2.05
C SER A 90 3.80 26.15 1.69
N GLY A 91 3.10 26.84 0.80
CA GLY A 91 3.50 28.17 0.32
C GLY A 91 4.51 28.07 -0.82
N ASP A 92 5.77 28.40 -0.55
CA ASP A 92 6.81 28.29 -1.57
C ASP A 92 7.19 26.82 -1.86
N PRO A 93 7.30 26.39 -3.13
CA PRO A 93 7.59 24.99 -3.47
C PRO A 93 8.98 24.49 -3.07
N VAL A 94 9.92 25.39 -2.76
CA VAL A 94 11.32 25.06 -2.46
C VAL A 94 11.68 25.46 -1.03
N ALA A 95 11.24 26.64 -0.56
CA ALA A 95 11.54 27.19 0.76
C ALA A 95 10.34 27.15 1.72
N GLY A 96 9.18 26.68 1.27
CA GLY A 96 7.99 26.57 2.10
C GLY A 96 8.13 25.55 3.22
N LYS A 97 7.26 25.66 4.22
CA LYS A 97 7.25 24.77 5.39
C LYS A 97 6.96 23.34 4.96
N ARG A 98 7.82 22.40 5.38
CA ARG A 98 7.65 20.96 5.16
C ARG A 98 6.42 20.43 5.91
N ASN A 99 5.63 19.61 5.22
CA ASN A 99 4.60 18.79 5.82
C ASN A 99 5.12 17.35 5.94
N TYR A 100 5.30 16.87 7.16
CA TYR A 100 5.96 15.58 7.43
C TYR A 100 5.06 14.36 7.17
N THR A 101 3.75 14.58 7.24
CA THR A 101 2.75 13.54 7.07
C THR A 101 1.69 14.00 6.09
N TYR A 102 0.99 13.04 5.49
CA TYR A 102 -0.16 13.30 4.63
C TYR A 102 -1.18 14.21 5.34
N MET A 103 -1.43 13.93 6.61
CA MET A 103 -2.33 14.72 7.46
C MET A 103 -1.87 16.16 7.69
N ASP A 104 -0.57 16.39 7.83
CA ASP A 104 -0.02 17.73 7.97
C ASP A 104 -0.22 18.53 6.69
N ALA A 105 -0.06 17.91 5.51
CA ALA A 105 -0.31 18.54 4.22
C ALA A 105 -1.78 18.93 4.05
N VAL A 106 -2.71 18.04 4.42
CA VAL A 106 -4.15 18.34 4.43
C VAL A 106 -4.48 19.45 5.42
N ARG A 107 -3.87 19.45 6.61
CA ARG A 107 -4.06 20.49 7.62
C ARG A 107 -3.56 21.85 7.15
N ALA A 108 -2.40 21.90 6.52
CA ALA A 108 -1.81 23.14 6.02
C ALA A 108 -2.58 23.73 4.82
N SER A 109 -3.20 22.88 4.00
CA SER A 109 -3.84 23.32 2.75
C SER A 109 -5.34 23.52 2.87
N LEU A 110 -6.05 22.64 3.57
CA LEU A 110 -7.52 22.57 3.57
C LEU A 110 -8.13 22.88 4.94
N GLY A 111 -7.46 22.46 6.02
CA GLY A 111 -7.89 22.71 7.39
C GLY A 111 -9.28 22.13 7.76
N GLY A 112 -9.74 22.49 8.97
CA GLY A 112 -11.12 22.23 9.41
C GLY A 112 -11.55 20.75 9.43
N ALA A 113 -12.82 20.51 9.09
CA ALA A 113 -13.44 19.17 9.12
C ALA A 113 -12.80 18.18 8.14
N LYS A 114 -12.22 18.68 7.03
CA LYS A 114 -11.53 17.88 6.02
C LYS A 114 -10.33 17.11 6.61
N VAL A 115 -9.63 17.70 7.58
CA VAL A 115 -8.53 17.05 8.31
C VAL A 115 -9.05 15.85 9.11
N ARG A 116 -10.14 16.02 9.86
CA ARG A 116 -10.71 14.93 10.66
C ARG A 116 -11.20 13.78 9.79
N LEU A 117 -11.86 14.10 8.67
CA LEU A 117 -12.31 13.12 7.69
C LEU A 117 -11.13 12.36 7.07
N CYS A 118 -10.08 13.07 6.64
CA CYS A 118 -8.87 12.47 6.11
C CYS A 118 -8.24 11.49 7.12
N GLY A 119 -8.07 11.93 8.36
CA GLY A 119 -7.45 11.11 9.41
C GLY A 119 -8.26 9.85 9.69
N ALA A 120 -9.58 9.97 9.79
CA ALA A 120 -10.46 8.82 9.99
C ALA A 120 -10.30 7.78 8.86
N ILE A 121 -10.32 8.22 7.60
CA ILE A 121 -10.21 7.31 6.45
C ILE A 121 -8.79 6.73 6.34
N GLN A 122 -7.75 7.57 6.51
CA GLN A 122 -6.35 7.14 6.41
C GLN A 122 -6.03 6.08 7.48
N TYR A 123 -6.35 6.33 8.74
CA TYR A 123 -6.04 5.40 9.82
C TYR A 123 -6.90 4.13 9.79
N ALA A 124 -8.18 4.24 9.39
CA ALA A 124 -9.01 3.06 9.13
C ALA A 124 -8.43 2.20 7.99
N ASN A 125 -7.90 2.84 6.95
CA ASN A 125 -7.26 2.14 5.84
C ASN A 125 -5.95 1.47 6.27
N LEU A 126 -5.09 2.13 7.07
CA LEU A 126 -3.86 1.51 7.60
C LEU A 126 -4.17 0.30 8.49
N PHE A 127 -5.20 0.39 9.33
CA PHE A 127 -5.68 -0.74 10.12
C PHE A 127 -6.18 -1.89 9.23
N GLY A 128 -6.92 -1.58 8.17
CA GLY A 128 -7.38 -2.59 7.22
C GLY A 128 -6.26 -3.23 6.40
N VAL A 129 -5.25 -2.47 5.99
CA VAL A 129 -4.06 -3.01 5.30
C VAL A 129 -3.34 -4.03 6.19
N ALA A 130 -3.21 -3.76 7.49
CA ALA A 130 -2.65 -4.69 8.45
C ALA A 130 -3.45 -6.02 8.53
N ILE A 131 -4.79 -5.95 8.46
CA ILE A 131 -5.66 -7.14 8.37
C ILE A 131 -5.40 -7.89 7.05
N GLY A 132 -5.42 -7.18 5.92
CA GLY A 132 -5.21 -7.76 4.60
C GLY A 132 -3.86 -8.47 4.46
N TYR A 133 -2.80 -7.91 5.04
CA TYR A 133 -1.47 -8.54 5.06
C TYR A 133 -1.43 -9.77 5.95
N THR A 134 -2.07 -9.74 7.12
CA THR A 134 -2.17 -10.92 7.99
C THR A 134 -2.90 -12.06 7.26
N ILE A 135 -3.98 -11.76 6.55
CA ILE A 135 -4.70 -12.75 5.73
C ILE A 135 -3.79 -13.29 4.62
N ALA A 136 -3.17 -12.42 3.82
CA ALA A 136 -2.34 -12.81 2.69
C ALA A 136 -1.13 -13.67 3.10
N ALA A 137 -0.45 -13.31 4.20
CA ALA A 137 0.66 -14.09 4.74
C ALA A 137 0.18 -15.47 5.23
N SER A 138 -0.97 -15.52 5.90
CA SER A 138 -1.54 -16.79 6.36
C SER A 138 -1.94 -17.73 5.22
N ILE A 139 -2.50 -17.19 4.14
CA ILE A 139 -2.83 -17.95 2.93
C ILE A 139 -1.56 -18.50 2.29
N SER A 140 -0.49 -17.71 2.25
CA SER A 140 0.79 -18.13 1.67
C SER A 140 1.45 -19.25 2.49
N MET A 141 1.46 -19.15 3.82
CA MET A 141 1.95 -20.24 4.68
C MET A 141 1.08 -21.51 4.59
N LEU A 142 -0.24 -21.34 4.47
CA LEU A 142 -1.16 -22.45 4.25
C LEU A 142 -0.92 -23.12 2.89
N ALA A 143 -0.59 -22.36 1.85
CA ALA A 143 -0.27 -22.87 0.52
C ALA A 143 0.97 -23.77 0.55
N ILE A 144 2.03 -23.38 1.27
CA ILE A 144 3.24 -24.21 1.48
C ILE A 144 2.87 -25.55 2.11
N LYS A 145 2.17 -25.54 3.25
CA LYS A 145 1.76 -26.81 3.91
C LYS A 145 0.91 -27.68 3.00
N ARG A 146 0.05 -27.09 2.17
CA ARG A 146 -0.77 -27.85 1.22
C ARG A 146 0.08 -28.45 0.10
N ALA A 147 0.99 -27.67 -0.49
CA ALA A 147 1.91 -28.14 -1.53
C ALA A 147 2.75 -29.32 -1.00
N ASP A 148 3.37 -29.17 0.17
CA ASP A 148 4.13 -30.23 0.83
C ASP A 148 3.28 -31.47 1.14
N CYS A 149 2.05 -31.27 1.62
CA CYS A 149 1.13 -32.37 1.91
C CYS A 149 0.74 -33.15 0.64
N PHE A 150 0.46 -32.45 -0.45
CA PHE A 150 0.15 -33.07 -1.74
C PHE A 150 1.37 -33.78 -2.32
N HIS A 151 2.57 -33.21 -2.15
CA HIS A 151 3.81 -33.86 -2.57
C HIS A 151 4.06 -35.17 -1.80
N ALA A 152 3.94 -35.13 -0.47
CA ALA A 152 4.23 -36.29 0.38
C ALA A 152 3.15 -37.38 0.34
N LYS A 153 1.86 -37.01 0.24
CA LYS A 153 0.72 -37.95 0.35
C LYS A 153 -0.02 -38.18 -0.96
N GLY A 154 0.36 -37.47 -2.02
CA GLY A 154 -0.32 -37.48 -3.31
C GLY A 154 -1.57 -36.60 -3.36
N HIS A 155 -1.98 -36.24 -4.58
CA HIS A 155 -3.09 -35.30 -4.85
C HIS A 155 -4.48 -35.79 -4.43
N LYS A 156 -4.65 -37.09 -4.14
CA LYS A 156 -5.94 -37.66 -3.70
C LYS A 156 -6.27 -37.37 -2.22
N HIS A 157 -5.30 -36.90 -1.44
CA HIS A 157 -5.50 -36.61 -0.02
C HIS A 157 -6.10 -35.22 0.18
N ALA A 158 -7.16 -35.06 0.99
CA ALA A 158 -7.89 -33.79 1.11
C ALA A 158 -7.09 -32.61 1.70
N CYS A 159 -5.90 -32.87 2.28
CA CYS A 159 -4.95 -31.91 2.88
C CYS A 159 -5.60 -30.66 3.52
N ARG A 160 -6.67 -30.88 4.30
CA ARG A 160 -7.40 -29.80 4.99
C ARG A 160 -6.53 -29.22 6.10
N SER A 161 -6.41 -27.92 6.12
CA SER A 161 -5.74 -27.18 7.20
C SER A 161 -6.42 -25.83 7.35
N SER A 162 -6.57 -25.38 8.59
CA SER A 162 -7.07 -24.06 8.95
C SER A 162 -5.99 -23.00 8.73
N SER A 163 -6.41 -21.79 8.35
CA SER A 163 -5.55 -20.60 8.24
C SER A 163 -5.25 -19.97 9.61
N ASN A 164 -6.04 -20.24 10.64
CA ASN A 164 -5.95 -19.59 11.95
C ASN A 164 -4.57 -19.72 12.63
N PRO A 165 -3.92 -20.91 12.68
CA PRO A 165 -2.59 -21.02 13.27
C PRO A 165 -1.54 -20.16 12.56
N TYR A 166 -1.69 -19.97 11.24
CA TYR A 166 -0.79 -19.15 10.44
C TYR A 166 -1.02 -17.66 10.64
N MET A 167 -2.27 -17.23 10.83
CA MET A 167 -2.58 -15.85 11.23
C MET A 167 -1.96 -15.53 12.59
N ILE A 168 -2.09 -16.45 13.56
CA ILE A 168 -1.47 -16.30 14.89
C ILE A 168 0.06 -16.24 14.77
N LEU A 169 0.66 -17.13 14.00
CA LEU A 169 2.12 -17.15 13.79
C LEU A 169 2.62 -15.83 13.18
N PHE A 170 1.95 -15.33 12.14
CA PHE A 170 2.28 -14.03 11.54
C PHE A 170 2.09 -12.89 12.55
N GLY A 171 0.97 -12.88 13.28
CA GLY A 171 0.71 -11.90 14.33
C GLY A 171 1.80 -11.89 15.41
N VAL A 172 2.30 -13.06 15.84
CA VAL A 172 3.44 -13.14 16.78
C VAL A 172 4.71 -12.53 16.20
N ALA A 173 5.02 -12.78 14.92
CA ALA A 173 6.14 -12.14 14.26
C ALA A 173 5.97 -10.61 14.19
N GLU A 174 4.78 -10.13 13.83
CA GLU A 174 4.48 -8.70 13.78
C GLU A 174 4.52 -8.03 15.16
N VAL A 175 4.18 -8.73 16.25
CA VAL A 175 4.39 -8.20 17.61
C VAL A 175 5.86 -7.88 17.83
N VAL A 176 6.78 -8.73 17.37
CA VAL A 176 8.23 -8.51 17.51
C VAL A 176 8.71 -7.37 16.62
N PHE A 177 8.41 -7.40 15.32
CA PHE A 177 8.88 -6.38 14.37
C PHE A 177 8.24 -5.01 14.60
N SER A 178 7.00 -4.97 15.08
CA SER A 178 6.32 -3.72 15.43
C SER A 178 6.98 -2.99 16.61
N GLN A 179 7.91 -3.61 17.34
CA GLN A 179 8.66 -2.89 18.38
C GLN A 179 9.82 -2.04 17.83
N ILE A 180 10.10 -2.08 16.52
CA ILE A 180 11.12 -1.21 15.92
C ILE A 180 10.64 0.25 16.00
N PRO A 181 11.44 1.18 16.58
CA PRO A 181 10.96 2.51 16.96
C PRO A 181 10.39 3.36 15.84
N ASP A 182 10.98 3.33 14.63
CA ASP A 182 10.70 4.34 13.59
C ASP A 182 10.91 3.86 12.14
N PHE A 183 10.34 4.61 11.19
CA PHE A 183 10.37 4.32 9.75
C PHE A 183 11.77 4.42 9.11
N ASP A 184 12.64 5.30 9.62
CA ASP A 184 14.01 5.44 9.13
C ASP A 184 14.88 4.22 9.48
N GLN A 185 14.56 3.50 10.55
CA GLN A 185 15.28 2.29 10.97
C GLN A 185 14.87 1.04 10.20
N ILE A 186 13.77 1.09 9.42
CA ILE A 186 13.27 -0.05 8.62
C ILE A 186 13.70 0.01 7.13
N TRP A 187 14.63 0.89 6.75
CA TRP A 187 15.09 1.00 5.35
C TRP A 187 15.60 -0.34 4.80
N TRP A 188 16.37 -1.09 5.60
CA TRP A 188 16.90 -2.40 5.22
C TRP A 188 15.78 -3.42 5.03
N LEU A 189 14.75 -3.36 5.89
CA LEU A 189 13.56 -4.21 5.82
C LEU A 189 12.76 -3.90 4.56
N SER A 190 12.68 -2.61 4.17
CA SER A 190 12.04 -2.19 2.90
C SER A 190 12.79 -2.71 1.67
N ILE A 191 14.12 -2.74 1.70
CA ILE A 191 14.94 -3.32 0.61
C ILE A 191 14.71 -4.83 0.52
N VAL A 192 14.76 -5.55 1.66
CA VAL A 192 14.47 -6.99 1.68
C VAL A 192 13.07 -7.25 1.13
N ALA A 193 12.07 -6.47 1.57
CA ALA A 193 10.71 -6.60 1.08
C ALA A 193 10.59 -6.30 -0.42
N ALA A 194 11.29 -5.30 -0.96
CA ALA A 194 11.32 -5.02 -2.40
C ALA A 194 11.89 -6.20 -3.20
N VAL A 195 13.03 -6.75 -2.75
CA VAL A 195 13.66 -7.91 -3.42
C VAL A 195 12.71 -9.10 -3.39
N MET A 196 12.06 -9.37 -2.26
CA MET A 196 11.05 -10.43 -2.15
C MET A 196 9.84 -10.19 -3.05
N SER A 197 9.38 -8.93 -3.21
CA SER A 197 8.32 -8.55 -4.16
C SER A 197 8.61 -9.00 -5.58
N PHE A 198 9.79 -8.65 -6.07
CA PHE A 198 10.22 -9.05 -7.41
C PHE A 198 10.36 -10.56 -7.52
N THR A 199 10.86 -11.23 -6.49
CA THR A 199 11.01 -12.70 -6.47
C THR A 199 9.67 -13.39 -6.68
N TYR A 200 8.67 -13.16 -5.81
CA TYR A 200 7.40 -13.88 -5.93
C TYR A 200 6.60 -13.45 -7.16
N ALA A 201 6.66 -12.17 -7.58
CA ALA A 201 5.97 -11.71 -8.78
C ALA A 201 6.55 -12.35 -10.05
N THR A 202 7.89 -12.44 -10.13
CA THR A 202 8.57 -13.11 -11.25
C THR A 202 8.24 -14.60 -11.28
N ILE A 203 8.25 -15.28 -10.13
CA ILE A 203 7.88 -16.69 -10.06
C ILE A 203 6.41 -16.89 -10.47
N GLY A 204 5.49 -16.08 -9.93
CA GLY A 204 4.07 -16.14 -10.30
C GLY A 204 3.83 -15.90 -11.79
N LEU A 205 4.58 -14.98 -12.40
CA LEU A 205 4.58 -14.76 -13.85
C LEU A 205 5.07 -15.99 -14.62
N VAL A 206 6.22 -16.55 -14.23
CA VAL A 206 6.78 -17.75 -14.88
C VAL A 206 5.80 -18.92 -14.79
N LEU A 207 5.22 -19.18 -13.62
CA LEU A 207 4.20 -20.20 -13.42
C LEU A 207 2.96 -19.95 -14.30
N GLY A 208 2.51 -18.70 -14.40
CA GLY A 208 1.41 -18.32 -15.28
C GLY A 208 1.69 -18.57 -16.76
N ILE A 209 2.90 -18.24 -17.23
CA ILE A 209 3.35 -18.53 -18.60
C ILE A 209 3.39 -20.02 -18.85
N MET A 210 4.03 -20.79 -17.96
CA MET A 210 4.15 -22.23 -18.14
C MET A 210 2.76 -22.91 -18.12
N GLN A 211 1.84 -22.49 -17.25
CA GLN A 211 0.47 -23.01 -17.23
C GLN A 211 -0.29 -22.64 -18.52
N THR A 212 -0.13 -21.42 -19.03
CA THR A 212 -0.74 -21.01 -20.31
C THR A 212 -0.23 -21.86 -21.48
N VAL A 213 1.07 -22.18 -21.50
CA VAL A 213 1.67 -23.08 -22.49
C VAL A 213 1.13 -24.50 -22.33
N ALA A 214 1.03 -25.01 -21.09
CA ALA A 214 0.48 -26.34 -20.80
C ALA A 214 -0.99 -26.49 -21.22
N ASN A 215 -1.77 -25.41 -21.12
CA ASN A 215 -3.16 -25.37 -21.60
C ASN A 215 -3.26 -25.33 -23.13
N GLY A 216 -2.16 -25.14 -23.86
CA GLY A 216 -2.15 -25.00 -25.31
C GLY A 216 -2.65 -23.64 -25.83
N GLY A 217 -2.78 -22.63 -24.96
CA GLY A 217 -3.25 -21.30 -25.35
C GLY A 217 -3.81 -20.46 -24.20
N PHE A 218 -4.17 -19.23 -24.55
CA PHE A 218 -4.74 -18.25 -23.62
C PHE A 218 -6.17 -18.63 -23.23
N GLN A 219 -6.38 -18.81 -21.93
CA GLN A 219 -7.72 -18.95 -21.35
C GLN A 219 -8.39 -17.58 -21.18
N GLY A 220 -9.66 -17.62 -20.76
CA GLY A 220 -10.45 -16.44 -20.47
C GLY A 220 -11.26 -15.94 -21.65
N SER A 221 -12.28 -15.15 -21.35
CA SER A 221 -13.19 -14.54 -22.31
C SER A 221 -12.95 -13.03 -22.43
N LEU A 222 -13.55 -12.42 -23.46
CA LEU A 222 -13.46 -10.98 -23.66
C LEU A 222 -14.09 -10.17 -22.52
N THR A 223 -15.14 -10.73 -21.89
CA THR A 223 -16.00 -10.04 -20.91
C THR A 223 -15.95 -10.64 -19.51
N GLY A 224 -14.90 -11.43 -19.23
CA GLY A 224 -14.67 -12.05 -17.94
C GLY A 224 -15.64 -13.19 -17.67
N ILE A 225 -15.87 -13.43 -16.38
CA ILE A 225 -16.70 -14.51 -15.87
C ILE A 225 -18.03 -14.64 -16.62
N SER A 226 -18.32 -15.85 -17.10
CA SER A 226 -19.55 -16.13 -17.85
C SER A 226 -20.77 -16.24 -16.94
N ILE A 227 -21.94 -15.78 -17.41
CA ILE A 227 -23.22 -16.01 -16.71
C ILE A 227 -23.62 -17.47 -16.95
N GLY A 228 -23.77 -18.26 -15.89
CA GLY A 228 -23.85 -19.72 -15.95
C GLY A 228 -22.83 -20.37 -15.01
N ALA A 229 -22.91 -21.70 -14.82
CA ALA A 229 -22.04 -22.44 -13.89
C ALA A 229 -22.08 -21.94 -12.42
N GLY A 230 -23.27 -21.55 -11.93
CA GLY A 230 -23.46 -21.11 -10.56
C GLY A 230 -23.25 -19.62 -10.31
N VAL A 231 -22.95 -18.83 -11.35
CA VAL A 231 -22.84 -17.37 -11.28
C VAL A 231 -24.09 -16.73 -11.89
N THR A 232 -24.83 -16.00 -11.06
CA THR A 232 -26.00 -15.21 -11.46
C THR A 232 -25.59 -13.90 -12.13
N PRO A 233 -26.46 -13.27 -12.94
CA PRO A 233 -26.20 -11.95 -13.51
C PRO A 233 -25.84 -10.90 -12.44
N THR A 234 -26.50 -10.95 -11.29
CA THR A 234 -26.26 -10.04 -10.17
C THR A 234 -24.88 -10.25 -9.54
N GLU A 235 -24.47 -11.50 -9.32
CA GLU A 235 -23.12 -11.81 -8.82
C GLU A 235 -22.03 -11.39 -9.80
N LYS A 236 -22.24 -11.57 -11.11
CA LYS A 236 -21.31 -11.05 -12.13
C LYS A 236 -21.10 -9.55 -11.99
N VAL A 237 -22.19 -8.78 -11.77
CA VAL A 237 -22.10 -7.33 -11.55
C VAL A 237 -21.32 -7.02 -10.27
N TRP A 238 -21.65 -7.67 -9.14
CA TRP A 238 -20.95 -7.41 -7.87
C TRP A 238 -19.47 -7.71 -7.93
N ARG A 239 -19.07 -8.85 -8.50
CA ARG A 239 -17.66 -9.22 -8.68
C ARG A 239 -16.92 -8.29 -9.63
N SER A 240 -17.58 -7.85 -10.71
CA SER A 240 -17.00 -6.85 -11.62
C SER A 240 -16.76 -5.52 -10.89
N LEU A 241 -17.67 -5.12 -10.01
CA LEU A 241 -17.52 -3.91 -9.19
C LEU A 241 -16.42 -4.07 -8.14
N GLN A 242 -16.37 -5.20 -7.44
CA GLN A 242 -15.32 -5.54 -6.49
C GLN A 242 -13.93 -5.55 -7.15
N ALA A 243 -13.81 -6.02 -8.40
CA ALA A 243 -12.56 -6.00 -9.15
C ALA A 243 -11.96 -4.59 -9.30
N PHE A 244 -12.78 -3.55 -9.45
CA PHE A 244 -12.28 -2.16 -9.40
C PHE A 244 -11.64 -1.83 -8.05
N GLY A 245 -12.23 -2.29 -6.95
CA GLY A 245 -11.67 -2.15 -5.60
C GLY A 245 -10.32 -2.85 -5.48
N ASN A 246 -10.20 -4.08 -6.00
CA ASN A 246 -8.96 -4.85 -5.95
C ASN A 246 -7.83 -4.15 -6.74
N ILE A 247 -8.14 -3.66 -7.94
CA ILE A 247 -7.19 -2.90 -8.76
C ILE A 247 -6.83 -1.57 -8.07
N ALA A 248 -7.81 -0.87 -7.50
CA ALA A 248 -7.59 0.38 -6.77
C ALA A 248 -6.64 0.19 -5.58
N PHE A 249 -6.85 -0.87 -4.80
CA PHE A 249 -5.97 -1.23 -3.70
C PHE A 249 -4.57 -1.56 -4.18
N ALA A 250 -4.44 -2.32 -5.27
CA ALA A 250 -3.13 -2.74 -5.78
C ALA A 250 -2.24 -1.55 -6.15
N TYR A 251 -2.80 -0.41 -6.58
CA TYR A 251 -2.05 0.81 -6.85
C TYR A 251 -1.98 1.79 -5.67
N SER A 252 -2.56 1.47 -4.51
CA SER A 252 -2.73 2.41 -3.41
C SER A 252 -1.43 2.58 -2.60
N TYR A 253 -0.74 3.71 -2.80
CA TYR A 253 0.38 4.15 -1.95
C TYR A 253 0.34 5.63 -1.57
N SER A 254 -0.61 6.40 -2.10
CA SER A 254 -0.75 7.84 -1.85
C SER A 254 -0.77 8.20 -0.36
N ILE A 255 -1.31 7.29 0.46
CA ILE A 255 -1.48 7.44 1.92
C ILE A 255 -0.18 7.48 2.71
N ILE A 256 0.93 7.04 2.12
CA ILE A 256 2.28 7.09 2.70
C ILE A 256 3.25 7.90 1.81
N LEU A 257 2.75 8.53 0.74
CA LEU A 257 3.61 9.22 -0.24
C LEU A 257 4.37 10.37 0.42
N ILE A 258 3.70 11.18 1.23
CA ILE A 258 4.30 12.33 1.91
C ILE A 258 5.32 11.88 2.95
N GLU A 259 5.02 10.81 3.68
CA GLU A 259 5.91 10.19 4.66
C GLU A 259 7.19 9.66 3.99
N ILE A 260 7.07 9.01 2.83
CA ILE A 260 8.23 8.62 2.01
C ILE A 260 8.99 9.85 1.52
N GLN A 261 8.28 10.88 1.04
CA GLN A 261 8.89 12.11 0.55
C GLN A 261 9.63 12.88 1.66
N ASP A 262 9.18 12.79 2.92
CA ASP A 262 9.88 13.36 4.08
C ASP A 262 11.19 12.64 4.41
N THR A 263 11.51 11.51 3.77
CA THR A 263 12.84 10.87 3.89
C THR A 263 13.85 11.38 2.87
N VAL A 264 13.39 12.13 1.86
CA VAL A 264 14.22 12.58 0.72
C VAL A 264 15.18 13.68 1.16
N LYS A 265 16.42 13.61 0.66
CA LYS A 265 17.46 14.61 0.89
C LYS A 265 16.97 16.02 0.50
N ALA A 266 17.35 16.99 1.33
CA ALA A 266 17.08 18.40 1.06
C ALA A 266 17.62 18.88 -0.31
N PRO A 267 17.02 19.92 -0.91
CA PRO A 267 17.41 20.45 -2.22
C PRO A 267 18.89 20.86 -2.31
N PRO A 268 19.47 20.90 -3.53
CA PRO A 268 18.89 20.54 -4.83
C PRO A 268 19.11 19.05 -5.21
N PRO A 269 18.23 18.45 -6.05
CA PRO A 269 16.96 18.97 -6.56
C PRO A 269 15.84 18.97 -5.51
N SER A 270 14.73 19.68 -5.77
CA SER A 270 13.59 19.70 -4.83
C SER A 270 13.01 18.31 -4.58
N GLU A 271 12.49 18.12 -3.37
CA GLU A 271 11.89 16.86 -2.92
C GLU A 271 10.77 16.44 -3.87
N ALA A 272 9.95 17.40 -4.34
CA ALA A 272 8.90 17.15 -5.32
C ALA A 272 9.45 16.64 -6.67
N LYS A 273 10.61 17.14 -7.13
CA LYS A 273 11.23 16.69 -8.39
C LYS A 273 11.80 15.29 -8.26
N VAL A 274 12.42 14.97 -7.12
CA VAL A 274 12.86 13.61 -6.79
C VAL A 274 11.66 12.67 -6.75
N MET A 275 10.60 13.08 -6.04
CA MET A 275 9.43 12.24 -5.80
C MET A 275 8.60 11.99 -7.06
N LYS A 276 8.51 12.96 -7.98
CA LYS A 276 7.90 12.75 -9.31
C LYS A 276 8.66 11.73 -10.14
N ARG A 277 9.99 11.74 -10.11
CA ARG A 277 10.81 10.72 -10.78
C ARG A 277 10.64 9.36 -10.11
N ALA A 278 10.66 9.32 -8.78
CA ALA A 278 10.45 8.09 -8.04
C ALA A 278 9.08 7.48 -8.32
N THR A 279 8.03 8.30 -8.33
CA THR A 279 6.66 7.93 -8.71
C THR A 279 6.59 7.41 -10.15
N MET A 280 7.21 8.09 -11.12
CA MET A 280 7.24 7.63 -12.51
C MET A 280 7.86 6.24 -12.64
N VAL A 281 9.07 6.06 -12.08
CA VAL A 281 9.79 4.77 -12.12
C VAL A 281 8.97 3.68 -11.43
N SER A 282 8.39 3.98 -10.27
CA SER A 282 7.64 3.00 -9.49
C SER A 282 6.35 2.60 -10.20
N VAL A 283 5.54 3.56 -10.66
CA VAL A 283 4.28 3.27 -11.36
C VAL A 283 4.53 2.55 -12.68
N ALA A 284 5.56 2.93 -13.45
CA ALA A 284 5.90 2.21 -14.68
C ALA A 284 6.31 0.76 -14.39
N THR A 285 7.18 0.55 -13.40
CA THR A 285 7.63 -0.78 -12.99
C THR A 285 6.48 -1.63 -12.46
N THR A 286 5.68 -1.10 -11.54
CA THR A 286 4.54 -1.82 -10.96
C THR A 286 3.51 -2.15 -12.03
N THR A 287 3.19 -1.22 -12.93
CA THR A 287 2.23 -1.46 -14.02
C THR A 287 2.69 -2.59 -14.94
N VAL A 288 3.97 -2.66 -15.29
CA VAL A 288 4.50 -3.76 -16.11
C VAL A 288 4.31 -5.10 -15.40
N PHE A 289 4.75 -5.21 -14.14
CA PHE A 289 4.59 -6.46 -13.37
C PHE A 289 3.13 -6.81 -13.15
N TYR A 290 2.28 -5.83 -12.90
CA TYR A 290 0.86 -6.02 -12.66
C TYR A 290 0.15 -6.54 -13.90
N MET A 291 0.40 -5.90 -15.05
CA MET A 291 -0.13 -6.34 -16.33
C MET A 291 0.34 -7.75 -16.64
N LEU A 292 1.63 -8.04 -16.45
CA LEU A 292 2.18 -9.38 -16.69
C LEU A 292 1.56 -10.43 -15.76
N CYS A 293 1.59 -10.23 -14.44
CA CYS A 293 1.04 -11.19 -13.47
C CYS A 293 -0.48 -11.34 -13.61
N GLY A 294 -1.22 -10.24 -13.76
CA GLY A 294 -2.66 -10.26 -13.91
C GLY A 294 -3.07 -10.94 -15.22
N CYS A 295 -2.50 -10.53 -16.35
CA CYS A 295 -2.85 -11.08 -17.66
C CYS A 295 -2.42 -12.54 -17.77
N MET A 296 -1.21 -12.89 -17.33
CA MET A 296 -0.76 -14.28 -17.39
C MET A 296 -1.48 -15.18 -16.39
N GLY A 297 -1.91 -14.65 -15.25
CA GLY A 297 -2.82 -15.35 -14.35
C GLY A 297 -4.17 -15.63 -15.00
N TYR A 298 -4.75 -14.65 -15.70
CA TYR A 298 -6.00 -14.87 -16.44
C TYR A 298 -5.82 -15.80 -17.64
N ALA A 299 -4.71 -15.69 -18.37
CA ALA A 299 -4.37 -16.60 -19.45
C ALA A 299 -4.19 -18.05 -18.98
N ALA A 300 -3.70 -18.25 -17.76
CA ALA A 300 -3.48 -19.56 -17.16
C ALA A 300 -4.79 -20.19 -16.64
N PHE A 301 -5.68 -19.41 -16.04
CA PHE A 301 -6.81 -19.95 -15.28
C PHE A 301 -8.19 -19.54 -15.82
N GLY A 302 -8.27 -18.58 -16.73
CA GLY A 302 -9.51 -18.04 -17.25
C GLY A 302 -10.44 -17.58 -16.12
N ASP A 303 -11.74 -17.88 -16.26
CA ASP A 303 -12.77 -17.49 -15.30
C ASP A 303 -12.56 -18.10 -13.88
N ALA A 304 -11.68 -19.11 -13.76
CA ALA A 304 -11.31 -19.76 -12.51
C ALA A 304 -10.04 -19.18 -11.86
N ALA A 305 -9.55 -18.01 -12.32
CA ALA A 305 -8.40 -17.37 -11.71
C ALA A 305 -8.63 -17.13 -10.20
N PRO A 306 -7.69 -17.54 -9.34
CA PRO A 306 -7.85 -17.44 -7.89
C PRO A 306 -7.63 -16.02 -7.38
N ASP A 307 -8.28 -15.65 -6.26
CA ASP A 307 -8.09 -14.37 -5.53
C ASP A 307 -6.64 -14.11 -5.12
N ASN A 308 -5.86 -15.18 -4.96
CA ASN A 308 -4.42 -15.11 -4.81
C ASN A 308 -3.79 -15.98 -5.89
N LEU A 309 -3.15 -15.35 -6.88
CA LEU A 309 -2.52 -16.00 -8.02
C LEU A 309 -1.74 -17.28 -7.66
N LEU A 310 -0.94 -17.26 -6.59
CA LEU A 310 -0.09 -18.40 -6.24
C LEU A 310 -0.87 -19.62 -5.75
N THR A 311 -2.05 -19.42 -5.18
CA THR A 311 -2.89 -20.53 -4.68
C THR A 311 -3.45 -21.41 -5.81
N GLY A 312 -3.55 -20.88 -7.03
CA GLY A 312 -3.97 -21.65 -8.20
C GLY A 312 -2.93 -22.67 -8.66
N PHE A 313 -1.66 -22.47 -8.28
CA PHE A 313 -0.57 -23.38 -8.61
C PHE A 313 -0.36 -24.48 -7.56
N GLY A 314 -1.28 -24.68 -6.61
CA GLY A 314 -1.11 -25.66 -5.52
C GLY A 314 -0.86 -27.12 -5.95
N PHE A 315 -1.07 -27.44 -7.23
CA PHE A 315 -0.79 -28.75 -7.84
C PHE A 315 0.38 -28.71 -8.85
N TYR A 316 1.15 -27.62 -8.87
CA TYR A 316 2.19 -27.36 -9.86
C TYR A 316 3.50 -28.04 -9.48
N GLU A 317 4.17 -28.65 -10.46
CA GLU A 317 5.55 -29.11 -10.33
C GLU A 317 6.49 -28.20 -11.15
N PRO A 318 7.58 -27.69 -10.56
CA PRO A 318 8.13 -28.07 -9.26
C PRO A 318 7.52 -27.33 -8.07
N PHE A 319 7.10 -28.08 -7.04
CA PHE A 319 6.51 -27.54 -5.80
C PHE A 319 7.46 -26.59 -5.06
N TRP A 320 8.77 -26.86 -5.05
CA TRP A 320 9.77 -26.01 -4.38
C TRP A 320 9.75 -24.56 -4.89
N LEU A 321 9.42 -24.35 -6.17
CA LEU A 321 9.35 -23.02 -6.77
C LEU A 321 8.15 -22.24 -6.21
N LEU A 322 7.03 -22.92 -6.04
CA LEU A 322 5.84 -22.37 -5.38
C LEU A 322 6.12 -22.06 -3.91
N ASP A 323 6.87 -22.92 -3.21
CA ASP A 323 7.22 -22.71 -1.81
C ASP A 323 8.11 -21.48 -1.64
N ILE A 324 9.13 -21.31 -2.49
CA ILE A 324 9.98 -20.10 -2.50
C ILE A 324 9.13 -18.85 -2.73
N ALA A 325 8.18 -18.87 -3.66
CA ALA A 325 7.31 -17.73 -3.92
C ALA A 325 6.43 -17.39 -2.71
N ASN A 326 5.84 -18.38 -2.05
CA ASN A 326 5.04 -18.16 -0.85
C ASN A 326 5.88 -17.69 0.35
N VAL A 327 7.09 -18.24 0.54
CA VAL A 327 8.04 -17.75 1.56
C VAL A 327 8.40 -16.29 1.28
N ALA A 328 8.68 -15.94 0.03
CA ALA A 328 8.98 -14.57 -0.35
C ALA A 328 7.80 -13.63 -0.07
N ILE A 329 6.54 -14.03 -0.30
CA ILE A 329 5.37 -13.24 0.11
C ILE A 329 5.35 -13.03 1.62
N VAL A 330 5.55 -14.07 2.42
CA VAL A 330 5.53 -13.95 3.89
C VAL A 330 6.59 -12.96 4.37
N VAL A 331 7.84 -13.09 3.89
CA VAL A 331 8.93 -12.18 4.25
C VAL A 331 8.65 -10.74 3.77
N HIS A 332 8.14 -10.59 2.55
CA HIS A 332 7.73 -9.29 2.02
C HIS A 332 6.68 -8.62 2.91
N LEU A 333 5.63 -9.37 3.29
CA LEU A 333 4.52 -8.83 4.05
C LEU A 333 4.91 -8.44 5.48
N VAL A 334 5.93 -9.09 6.07
CA VAL A 334 6.51 -8.60 7.33
C VAL A 334 7.05 -7.18 7.16
N GLY A 335 7.82 -6.92 6.09
CA GLY A 335 8.35 -5.59 5.82
C GLY A 335 7.28 -4.57 5.44
N ALA A 336 6.34 -4.95 4.57
CA ALA A 336 5.25 -4.09 4.15
C ALA A 336 4.33 -3.71 5.33
N TYR A 337 4.02 -4.65 6.23
CA TYR A 337 3.22 -4.39 7.43
C TYR A 337 3.82 -3.26 8.26
N GLN A 338 5.14 -3.28 8.44
CA GLN A 338 5.84 -2.22 9.16
C GLN A 338 5.74 -0.87 8.42
N VAL A 339 5.95 -0.84 7.10
CA VAL A 339 5.83 0.39 6.29
C VAL A 339 4.44 1.05 6.46
N PHE A 340 3.37 0.26 6.49
CA PHE A 340 2.00 0.79 6.63
C PHE A 340 1.59 1.07 8.08
N CYS A 341 2.06 0.32 9.07
CA CYS A 341 1.63 0.51 10.46
C CYS A 341 2.37 1.63 11.19
N GLN A 342 3.63 1.91 10.82
CA GLN A 342 4.46 2.92 11.50
C GLN A 342 3.84 4.33 11.52
N PRO A 343 3.22 4.86 10.45
CA PRO A 343 2.52 6.14 10.52
C PRO A 343 1.38 6.18 11.56
N LEU A 344 0.65 5.06 11.72
CA LEU A 344 -0.41 4.94 12.72
C LEU A 344 0.16 4.84 14.14
N PHE A 345 1.23 4.06 14.33
CA PHE A 345 1.97 3.99 15.60
C PHE A 345 2.48 5.35 16.03
N ALA A 346 3.18 6.05 15.14
CA ALA A 346 3.70 7.39 15.39
C ALA A 346 2.58 8.39 15.73
N PHE A 347 1.42 8.30 15.06
CA PHE A 347 0.27 9.16 15.36
C PHE A 347 -0.28 8.94 16.77
N VAL A 348 -0.57 7.69 17.14
CA VAL A 348 -1.14 7.34 18.45
C VAL A 348 -0.17 7.65 19.57
N GLU A 349 1.12 7.36 19.39
CA GLU A 349 2.18 7.63 20.36
C GLU A 349 2.40 9.10 20.59
N LYS A 350 2.45 9.91 19.52
CA LYS A 350 2.55 11.36 19.62
C LYS A 350 1.32 11.95 20.31
N TRP A 351 0.13 11.44 20.00
CA TRP A 351 -1.11 11.89 20.64
C TRP A 351 -1.13 11.54 22.13
N ALA A 352 -0.75 10.31 22.50
CA ALA A 352 -0.70 9.88 23.90
C ALA A 352 0.31 10.71 24.70
N ALA A 353 1.51 10.94 24.15
CA ALA A 353 2.54 11.76 24.79
C ALA A 353 2.09 13.23 24.98
N ALA A 354 1.34 13.79 24.04
CA ALA A 354 0.81 15.14 24.16
C ALA A 354 -0.38 15.26 25.13
N THR A 355 -1.19 14.20 25.24
CA THR A 355 -2.41 14.19 26.06
C THR A 355 -2.09 13.91 27.54
N TRP A 356 -1.10 13.06 27.80
CA TRP A 356 -0.72 12.65 29.15
C TRP A 356 0.79 12.75 29.37
N PRO A 357 1.37 13.96 29.33
CA PRO A 357 2.82 14.17 29.44
C PRO A 357 3.39 13.70 30.78
N ASP A 358 2.61 13.78 31.87
CA ASP A 358 3.05 13.41 33.22
C ASP A 358 2.90 11.90 33.53
N SER A 359 2.35 11.12 32.61
CA SER A 359 2.14 9.69 32.81
C SER A 359 3.44 8.92 32.68
N ALA A 360 3.90 8.32 33.78
CA ALA A 360 5.08 7.45 33.78
C ALA A 360 4.92 6.24 32.83
N PHE A 361 3.71 5.81 32.50
CA PHE A 361 3.51 4.73 31.53
C PHE A 361 3.82 5.16 30.09
N ILE A 362 3.51 6.42 29.76
CA ILE A 362 3.64 6.98 28.40
C ILE A 362 5.02 7.61 28.21
N ALA A 363 5.46 8.45 29.16
CA ALA A 363 6.68 9.22 29.04
C ALA A 363 7.96 8.43 29.37
N ARG A 364 7.87 7.33 30.12
CA ARG A 364 9.06 6.61 30.59
C ARG A 364 9.56 5.63 29.52
N GLU A 365 10.80 5.85 29.10
CA GLU A 365 11.57 4.90 28.31
C GLU A 365 12.62 4.21 29.19
N PHE A 366 12.64 2.88 29.15
CA PHE A 366 13.66 2.05 29.76
C PHE A 366 14.70 1.71 28.70
N ARG A 367 15.94 2.17 28.85
CA ARG A 367 17.03 1.72 27.98
C ARG A 367 17.55 0.36 28.45
N VAL A 368 17.30 -0.68 27.67
CA VAL A 368 17.91 -2.00 27.84
C VAL A 368 18.91 -2.19 26.70
N GLY A 369 20.18 -1.91 26.96
CA GLY A 369 21.22 -1.92 25.92
C GLY A 369 20.96 -0.84 24.84
N PRO A 370 21.03 -1.18 23.54
CA PRO A 370 20.72 -0.21 22.47
C PRO A 370 19.22 0.09 22.33
N PHE A 371 18.34 -0.65 23.01
CA PHE A 371 16.90 -0.56 22.84
C PHE A 371 16.24 0.38 23.86
N ALA A 372 15.53 1.40 23.39
CA ALA A 372 14.66 2.25 24.21
C ALA A 372 13.25 1.64 24.30
N LEU A 373 13.00 0.86 25.35
CA LEU A 373 11.73 0.19 25.62
C LEU A 373 10.76 1.16 26.28
N SER A 374 9.67 1.51 25.59
CA SER A 374 8.53 2.20 26.18
C SER A 374 7.45 1.17 26.52
N LEU A 375 6.97 1.16 27.77
CA LEU A 375 5.89 0.26 28.18
C LEU A 375 4.60 0.58 27.42
N PHE A 376 4.32 1.86 27.16
CA PHE A 376 3.20 2.25 26.31
C PHE A 376 3.34 1.72 24.89
N ARG A 377 4.50 1.91 24.23
CA ARG A 377 4.71 1.37 22.87
C ARG A 377 4.53 -0.14 22.83
N LEU A 378 5.15 -0.86 23.77
CA LEU A 378 5.05 -2.32 23.83
C LEU A 378 3.61 -2.79 23.97
N THR A 379 2.85 -2.21 24.91
CA THR A 379 1.47 -2.63 25.20
C THR A 379 0.52 -2.27 24.06
N TRP A 380 0.54 -1.03 23.57
CA TRP A 380 -0.40 -0.57 22.54
C TRP A 380 -0.12 -1.24 21.19
N ARG A 381 1.15 -1.30 20.74
CA ARG A 381 1.49 -1.93 19.46
C ARG A 381 1.14 -3.42 19.49
N THR A 382 1.39 -4.10 20.62
CA THR A 382 0.97 -5.50 20.79
C THR A 382 -0.55 -5.64 20.74
N ALA A 383 -1.29 -4.77 21.43
CA ALA A 383 -2.76 -4.79 21.39
C ALA A 383 -3.31 -4.55 19.98
N PHE A 384 -2.69 -3.64 19.21
CA PHE A 384 -3.03 -3.39 17.81
C PHE A 384 -2.82 -4.63 16.94
N VAL A 385 -1.66 -5.29 17.05
CA VAL A 385 -1.37 -6.51 16.29
C VAL A 385 -2.33 -7.63 16.68
N CYS A 386 -2.62 -7.82 17.97
CA CYS A 386 -3.63 -8.78 18.43
C CYS A 386 -5.02 -8.48 17.83
N LEU A 387 -5.44 -7.21 17.84
CA LEU A 387 -6.73 -6.80 17.31
C LEU A 387 -6.85 -7.04 15.79
N THR A 388 -5.83 -6.65 15.02
CA THR A 388 -5.80 -6.89 13.57
C THR A 388 -5.74 -8.38 13.23
N THR A 389 -5.04 -9.18 14.03
CA THR A 389 -4.99 -10.65 13.87
C THR A 389 -6.36 -11.28 14.14
N VAL A 390 -7.05 -10.89 15.22
CA VAL A 390 -8.40 -11.38 15.52
C VAL A 390 -9.38 -10.96 14.42
N ALA A 391 -9.30 -9.72 13.93
CA ALA A 391 -10.13 -9.26 12.83
C ALA A 391 -9.89 -10.07 11.54
N ALA A 392 -8.63 -10.40 11.22
CA ALA A 392 -8.28 -11.28 10.10
C ALA A 392 -8.86 -12.70 10.25
N MET A 393 -8.90 -13.24 11.48
CA MET A 393 -9.51 -14.55 11.75
C MET A 393 -11.04 -14.53 11.60
N LEU A 394 -11.68 -13.38 11.85
CA LEU A 394 -13.14 -13.23 11.71
C LEU A 394 -13.56 -13.05 10.24
N LEU A 395 -12.71 -12.43 9.42
CA LEU A 395 -12.97 -12.11 8.01
C LEU A 395 -11.80 -12.57 7.12
N PRO A 396 -11.56 -13.88 6.95
CA PRO A 396 -10.39 -14.39 6.23
C PRO A 396 -10.55 -14.35 4.69
N PHE A 397 -11.29 -13.38 4.14
CA PHE A 397 -11.58 -13.26 2.71
C PHE A 397 -10.68 -12.19 2.09
N PHE A 398 -9.56 -12.63 1.51
CA PHE A 398 -8.53 -11.73 1.01
C PHE A 398 -9.07 -10.73 -0.04
N GLY A 399 -9.72 -11.24 -1.09
CA GLY A 399 -10.26 -10.41 -2.18
C GLY A 399 -11.29 -9.39 -1.70
N ASP A 400 -12.19 -9.80 -0.80
CA ASP A 400 -13.23 -8.93 -0.27
C ASP A 400 -12.68 -7.79 0.61
N VAL A 401 -11.75 -8.12 1.52
CA VAL A 401 -11.12 -7.13 2.41
C VAL A 401 -10.32 -6.12 1.59
N VAL A 402 -9.50 -6.60 0.66
CA VAL A 402 -8.69 -5.75 -0.22
C VAL A 402 -9.56 -4.89 -1.14
N GLY A 403 -10.60 -5.47 -1.73
CA GLY A 403 -11.55 -4.75 -2.58
C GLY A 403 -12.24 -3.61 -1.85
N LEU A 404 -12.70 -3.85 -0.62
CA LEU A 404 -13.33 -2.83 0.22
C LEU A 404 -12.35 -1.72 0.59
N LEU A 405 -11.10 -2.06 0.97
CA LEU A 405 -10.08 -1.08 1.31
C LEU A 405 -9.73 -0.20 0.11
N GLY A 406 -9.54 -0.81 -1.07
CA GLY A 406 -9.35 -0.07 -2.30
C GLY A 406 -10.52 0.88 -2.58
N ALA A 407 -11.75 0.39 -2.49
CA ALA A 407 -12.95 1.19 -2.75
C ALA A 407 -13.07 2.41 -1.82
N VAL A 408 -12.92 2.21 -0.51
CA VAL A 408 -13.12 3.25 0.52
C VAL A 408 -11.95 4.24 0.57
N SER A 409 -10.72 3.80 0.29
CA SER A 409 -9.53 4.67 0.38
C SER A 409 -9.17 5.37 -0.92
N PHE A 410 -9.48 4.79 -2.08
CA PHE A 410 -9.02 5.29 -3.37
C PHE A 410 -9.51 6.70 -3.68
N TRP A 411 -10.82 6.93 -3.77
CA TRP A 411 -11.32 8.27 -4.06
C TRP A 411 -10.84 9.33 -3.05
N PRO A 412 -11.04 9.18 -1.73
CA PRO A 412 -10.71 10.26 -0.80
C PRO A 412 -9.20 10.51 -0.73
N LEU A 413 -8.39 9.46 -0.55
CA LEU A 413 -6.97 9.59 -0.23
C LEU A 413 -6.06 9.60 -1.47
N THR A 414 -6.45 8.95 -2.56
CA THR A 414 -5.65 8.93 -3.79
C THR A 414 -6.05 10.03 -4.77
N VAL A 415 -7.29 10.51 -4.73
CA VAL A 415 -7.82 11.43 -5.76
C VAL A 415 -8.27 12.77 -5.17
N TYR A 416 -9.29 12.77 -4.32
CA TYR A 416 -9.94 13.98 -3.81
C TYR A 416 -8.98 14.89 -3.05
N PHE A 417 -8.33 14.40 -2.00
CA PHE A 417 -7.44 15.22 -1.19
C PHE A 417 -6.22 15.74 -1.98
N PRO A 418 -5.51 14.92 -2.79
CA PRO A 418 -4.42 15.43 -3.62
C PRO A 418 -4.86 16.54 -4.58
N ILE A 419 -6.01 16.37 -5.24
CA ILE A 419 -6.55 17.37 -6.17
C ILE A 419 -6.93 18.66 -5.43
N GLU A 420 -7.66 18.56 -4.32
CA GLU A 420 -8.11 19.73 -3.57
C GLU A 420 -6.93 20.49 -2.95
N MET A 421 -5.94 19.78 -2.40
CA MET A 421 -4.70 20.40 -1.90
C MET A 421 -3.97 21.15 -3.01
N TYR A 422 -3.82 20.51 -4.17
CA TYR A 422 -3.14 21.12 -5.31
C TYR A 422 -3.87 22.36 -5.82
N VAL A 423 -5.20 22.31 -5.95
CA VAL A 423 -6.03 23.45 -6.37
C VAL A 423 -5.84 24.65 -5.44
N VAL A 424 -5.80 24.42 -4.13
CA VAL A 424 -5.61 25.49 -3.13
C VAL A 424 -4.18 26.01 -3.14
N GLN A 425 -3.17 25.14 -3.05
CA GLN A 425 -1.77 25.57 -2.97
C GLN A 425 -1.29 26.28 -4.25
N ARG A 426 -1.76 25.83 -5.43
CA ARG A 426 -1.41 26.44 -6.72
C ARG A 426 -2.36 27.53 -7.17
N ALA A 427 -3.34 27.91 -6.33
CA ALA A 427 -4.37 28.89 -6.66
C ALA A 427 -5.01 28.67 -8.05
N VAL A 428 -5.31 27.40 -8.37
CA VAL A 428 -5.87 27.04 -9.68
C VAL A 428 -7.21 27.74 -9.84
N ARG A 429 -7.33 28.58 -10.88
CA ARG A 429 -8.53 29.39 -11.12
C ARG A 429 -9.76 28.49 -11.29
N ARG A 430 -10.79 28.72 -10.47
CA ARG A 430 -12.09 28.04 -10.61
C ARG A 430 -12.65 28.25 -12.02
N TRP A 431 -13.27 27.20 -12.58
CA TRP A 431 -13.79 27.16 -13.95
C TRP A 431 -12.75 27.33 -15.06
N SER A 432 -11.45 27.31 -14.75
CA SER A 432 -10.45 27.04 -15.78
C SER A 432 -10.63 25.62 -16.31
N THR A 433 -10.20 25.38 -17.56
CA THR A 433 -10.20 24.04 -18.16
C THR A 433 -9.47 23.04 -17.27
N HIS A 434 -8.32 23.43 -16.71
CA HIS A 434 -7.57 22.60 -15.78
C HIS A 434 -8.37 22.26 -14.51
N TRP A 435 -9.03 23.25 -13.89
CA TRP A 435 -9.88 22.99 -12.72
C TRP A 435 -11.04 22.05 -13.05
N ILE A 436 -11.70 22.25 -14.20
CA ILE A 436 -12.81 21.38 -14.63
C ILE A 436 -12.31 19.95 -14.85
N CYS A 437 -11.17 19.75 -15.53
CA CYS A 437 -10.58 18.41 -15.71
C CYS A 437 -10.27 17.72 -14.39
N LEU A 438 -9.70 18.44 -13.42
CA LEU A 438 -9.43 17.90 -12.08
C LEU A 438 -10.71 17.47 -11.35
N GLN A 439 -11.76 18.29 -11.41
CA GLN A 439 -13.03 17.97 -10.76
C GLN A 439 -13.77 16.82 -11.46
N MET A 440 -13.72 16.74 -12.81
CA MET A 440 -14.27 15.61 -13.55
C MET A 440 -13.56 14.30 -13.20
N LEU A 441 -12.23 14.32 -13.09
CA LEU A 441 -11.45 13.15 -12.64
C LEU A 441 -11.88 12.72 -11.23
N SER A 442 -11.97 13.67 -10.30
CA SER A 442 -12.43 13.40 -8.92
C SER A 442 -13.83 12.80 -8.88
N ALA A 443 -14.78 13.36 -9.64
CA ALA A 443 -16.15 12.87 -9.71
C ALA A 443 -16.24 11.46 -10.33
N ALA A 444 -15.50 11.19 -11.42
CA ALA A 444 -15.44 9.87 -12.02
C ALA A 444 -14.89 8.81 -11.05
N CYS A 445 -13.79 9.13 -10.35
CA CYS A 445 -13.21 8.24 -9.35
C CYS A 445 -14.13 8.03 -8.14
N LEU A 446 -14.92 9.03 -7.74
CA LEU A 446 -15.94 8.88 -6.69
C LEU A 446 -16.98 7.82 -7.09
N LEU A 447 -17.52 7.92 -8.31
CA LEU A 447 -18.52 6.98 -8.82
C LEU A 447 -17.95 5.55 -8.85
N VAL A 448 -16.71 5.39 -9.32
CA VAL A 448 -16.02 4.09 -9.34
C VAL A 448 -15.82 3.55 -7.92
N SER A 449 -15.37 4.37 -6.97
CA SER A 449 -15.20 3.98 -5.57
C SER A 449 -16.51 3.57 -4.90
N VAL A 450 -17.60 4.31 -5.13
CA VAL A 450 -18.92 3.97 -4.58
C VAL A 450 -19.42 2.64 -5.15
N ALA A 451 -19.27 2.43 -6.46
CA ALA A 451 -19.66 1.18 -7.11
C ALA A 451 -18.81 0.01 -6.59
N ALA A 452 -17.49 0.18 -6.47
CA ALA A 452 -16.58 -0.83 -5.94
C ALA A 452 -16.88 -1.21 -4.48
N ALA A 453 -17.27 -0.22 -3.66
CA ALA A 453 -17.68 -0.46 -2.28
C ALA A 453 -18.96 -1.28 -2.22
N ALA A 454 -19.95 -0.99 -3.08
CA ALA A 454 -21.18 -1.75 -3.16
C ALA A 454 -20.92 -3.22 -3.55
N GLY A 455 -20.06 -3.46 -4.55
CA GLY A 455 -19.65 -4.82 -4.94
C GLY A 455 -18.97 -5.57 -3.79
N SER A 456 -17.95 -4.96 -3.18
CA SER A 456 -17.20 -5.59 -2.08
C SER A 456 -18.09 -5.89 -0.87
N ILE A 457 -19.01 -5.00 -0.50
CA ILE A 457 -19.95 -5.24 0.62
C ILE A 457 -20.90 -6.40 0.30
N ALA A 458 -21.41 -6.48 -0.93
CA ALA A 458 -22.29 -7.57 -1.34
C ALA A 458 -21.59 -8.94 -1.24
N ASP A 459 -20.33 -9.02 -1.68
CA ASP A 459 -19.55 -10.26 -1.62
C ASP A 459 -19.17 -10.64 -0.17
N VAL A 460 -18.77 -9.67 0.69
CA VAL A 460 -18.56 -9.91 2.14
C VAL A 460 -19.81 -10.50 2.79
N ILE A 461 -20.99 -9.92 2.52
CA ILE A 461 -22.26 -10.40 3.08
C ILE A 461 -22.55 -11.83 2.58
N GLY A 462 -22.25 -12.12 1.32
CA GLY A 462 -22.35 -13.46 0.75
C GLY A 462 -21.45 -14.46 1.48
N ALA A 463 -20.17 -14.12 1.65
CA ALA A 463 -19.17 -14.98 2.29
C ALA A 463 -19.48 -15.26 3.77
N LEU A 464 -19.97 -14.25 4.50
CA LEU A 464 -20.34 -14.37 5.91
C LEU A 464 -21.54 -15.30 6.17
N LYS A 465 -22.41 -15.52 5.19
CA LYS A 465 -23.55 -16.46 5.35
C LYS A 465 -23.10 -17.91 5.48
N VAL A 466 -21.95 -18.25 4.89
CA VAL A 466 -21.42 -19.63 4.85
C VAL A 466 -20.33 -19.82 5.90
N TYR A 467 -19.57 -18.76 6.18
CA TYR A 467 -18.41 -18.85 7.04
C TYR A 467 -18.77 -18.93 8.52
N ARG A 468 -18.15 -19.91 9.20
CA ARG A 468 -18.20 -20.04 10.65
C ARG A 468 -16.82 -19.71 11.21
N PRO A 469 -16.64 -18.57 11.88
CA PRO A 469 -15.35 -18.23 12.45
C PRO A 469 -14.96 -19.29 13.50
N PHE A 470 -13.67 -19.65 13.52
CA PHE A 470 -13.08 -20.61 14.45
C PHE A 470 -13.56 -22.07 14.37
N SER A 471 -14.39 -22.45 13.39
CA SER A 471 -14.61 -23.87 13.10
C SER A 471 -13.45 -24.40 12.24
N GLY A 472 -12.62 -25.28 12.82
CA GLY A 472 -11.47 -25.90 12.17
C GLY A 472 -11.84 -26.91 11.09
#